data_AF-A0A2T2X4J9-F1
#
_entry.id   AF-A0A2T2X4J9-F1
#
_cell.length_a   1.000
_cell.length_b   1.000
_cell.length_c   1.000
_cell.angle_alpha   90.00
_cell.angle_beta   90.00
_cell.angle_gamma   90.00
#
_symmetry.space_group_name_H-M   'P 1'
#
loop_
_entity.id
_entity.type
_entity.pdbx_description
1 polymer ?
#
loop_
_entity_poly.entity_id
_entity_poly.type
_entity_poly.pdbx_seq_one_letter_code
_entity_poly.pdbx_strand_id
1 'polypeptide(L)'
;MSKKLISFRDKQRKRQQSRGTQKQRPGSPYQSDDLVAYWQHIVRHPLQFAGRQSWTERMVWSNALLAGGIRVIILTVMSGFHFLLLLTTFVNTLFLAFLFFYGMTWVTDWVIGRTGSHRRYFSVTDLRREMIVLSGWIVLYVLLSLVPFGFGQLVALLGFFAMALRAVHYVYRIPWGQALLATAAGMISMVAILYIFQSL
;
A
#
# COMPACT_ATOMS: atom_id res chain seq x y z
N MET A 1 -40.82 -33.18 -26.33
CA MET A 1 -39.60 -32.73 -25.63
C MET A 1 -38.41 -32.84 -26.59
N SER A 2 -37.99 -31.71 -27.18
CA SER A 2 -36.89 -31.67 -28.16
C SER A 2 -35.54 -31.52 -27.44
N LYS A 3 -34.69 -32.55 -27.53
CA LYS A 3 -33.29 -32.49 -27.06
C LYS A 3 -32.50 -31.58 -28.03
N LYS A 4 -32.27 -30.33 -27.63
CA LYS A 4 -31.35 -29.43 -28.34
C LYS A 4 -29.94 -30.04 -28.35
N LEU A 5 -29.48 -30.48 -29.51
CA LEU A 5 -28.11 -30.87 -29.78
C LEU A 5 -27.20 -29.64 -29.58
N ILE A 6 -26.38 -29.69 -28.55
CA ILE A 6 -25.34 -28.68 -28.30
C ILE A 6 -24.34 -28.78 -29.46
N SER A 7 -24.33 -27.77 -30.33
CA SER A 7 -23.43 -27.75 -31.48
C SER A 7 -21.97 -27.73 -31.02
N PHE A 8 -21.11 -28.54 -31.63
CA PHE A 8 -19.68 -28.56 -31.34
C PHE A 8 -19.00 -27.19 -31.58
N ARG A 9 -19.64 -26.32 -32.39
CA ARG A 9 -19.22 -24.93 -32.63
C ARG A 9 -19.35 -24.05 -31.39
N ASP A 10 -20.37 -24.27 -30.55
CA ASP A 10 -20.55 -23.50 -29.31
C ASP A 10 -19.50 -23.84 -28.25
N LYS A 11 -19.01 -25.09 -28.23
CA LYS A 11 -17.87 -25.49 -27.37
C LYS A 11 -16.55 -24.85 -27.81
N GLN A 12 -16.33 -24.67 -29.11
CA GLN A 12 -15.14 -23.94 -29.60
C GLN A 12 -15.23 -22.44 -29.30
N ARG A 13 -16.41 -21.82 -29.45
CA ARG A 13 -16.61 -20.40 -29.11
C ARG A 13 -16.47 -20.14 -27.60
N LYS A 14 -16.96 -21.04 -26.74
CA LYS A 14 -16.70 -20.99 -25.29
C LYS A 14 -15.22 -21.18 -24.95
N ARG A 15 -14.48 -22.06 -25.63
CA ARG A 15 -13.01 -22.23 -25.44
C ARG A 15 -12.19 -21.03 -25.94
N GLN A 16 -12.65 -20.31 -26.97
CA GLN A 16 -12.02 -19.08 -27.42
C GLN A 16 -12.38 -17.88 -26.52
N GLN A 17 -13.62 -17.76 -26.04
CA GLN A 17 -13.98 -16.74 -25.05
C GLN A 17 -13.30 -16.94 -23.70
N SER A 18 -13.13 -18.19 -23.24
CA SER A 18 -12.34 -18.49 -22.04
C SER A 18 -10.82 -18.43 -22.24
N ARG A 19 -10.35 -18.26 -23.48
CA ARG A 19 -8.96 -17.84 -23.79
C ARG A 19 -8.77 -16.32 -23.81
N GLY A 20 -9.86 -15.55 -23.92
CA GLY A 20 -9.86 -14.09 -23.73
C GLY A 20 -9.91 -13.68 -22.26
N THR A 21 -10.38 -14.55 -21.37
CA THR A 21 -10.12 -14.45 -19.93
C THR A 21 -8.71 -14.96 -19.68
N GLN A 22 -7.75 -14.08 -19.95
CA GLN A 22 -6.33 -14.21 -19.67
C GLN A 22 -6.13 -14.94 -18.34
N LYS A 23 -5.83 -16.25 -18.42
CA LYS A 23 -5.24 -17.01 -17.32
C LYS A 23 -4.06 -16.18 -16.84
N GLN A 24 -4.19 -15.56 -15.66
CA GLN A 24 -3.04 -15.12 -14.88
C GLN A 24 -2.11 -16.34 -14.85
N ARG A 25 -0.98 -16.24 -15.55
CA ARG A 25 0.09 -17.20 -15.39
C ARG A 25 0.40 -17.23 -13.90
N PRO A 26 0.44 -18.40 -13.24
CA PRO A 26 0.97 -18.47 -11.89
C PRO A 26 2.41 -17.97 -11.99
N GLY A 27 2.64 -16.77 -11.47
CA GLY A 27 3.95 -16.14 -11.48
C GLY A 27 4.93 -17.02 -10.72
N SER A 28 6.09 -17.21 -11.33
CA SER A 28 7.26 -17.92 -10.80
C SER A 28 7.53 -17.58 -9.32
N PRO A 29 7.94 -18.54 -8.47
CA PRO A 29 8.11 -18.35 -7.02
C PRO A 29 9.42 -17.65 -6.62
N TYR A 30 9.99 -16.79 -7.47
CA TYR A 30 11.22 -16.08 -7.14
C TYR A 30 10.91 -14.82 -6.32
N GLN A 31 11.05 -14.93 -4.99
CA GLN A 31 10.80 -13.88 -4.00
C GLN A 31 11.59 -12.58 -4.22
N SER A 32 12.78 -12.63 -4.84
CA SER A 32 13.57 -11.44 -5.18
C SER A 32 12.99 -10.67 -6.36
N ASP A 33 12.33 -11.37 -7.29
CA ASP A 33 11.77 -10.78 -8.50
C ASP A 33 10.53 -9.95 -8.17
N ASP A 34 9.79 -10.29 -7.10
CA ASP A 34 8.60 -9.55 -6.67
C ASP A 34 8.91 -8.10 -6.26
N LEU A 35 10.02 -7.87 -5.53
CA LEU A 35 10.41 -6.51 -5.12
C LEU A 35 10.93 -5.69 -6.30
N VAL A 36 11.74 -6.29 -7.17
CA VAL A 36 12.26 -5.63 -8.37
C VAL A 36 11.12 -5.32 -9.34
N ALA A 37 10.20 -6.26 -9.57
CA ALA A 37 9.03 -6.06 -10.41
C ALA A 37 8.07 -5.01 -9.82
N TYR A 38 7.91 -5.00 -8.48
CA TYR A 38 7.17 -3.96 -7.77
C TYR A 38 7.75 -2.57 -8.05
N TRP A 39 9.05 -2.39 -7.85
CA TRP A 39 9.70 -1.08 -8.07
C TRP A 39 9.74 -0.70 -9.54
N GLN A 40 9.97 -1.64 -10.47
CA GLN A 40 9.86 -1.38 -11.90
C GLN A 40 8.47 -0.90 -12.30
N HIS A 41 7.42 -1.46 -11.70
CA HIS A 41 6.05 -1.04 -11.94
C HIS A 41 5.80 0.37 -11.37
N ILE A 42 6.17 0.62 -10.12
CA ILE A 42 5.94 1.93 -9.46
C ILE A 42 6.73 3.05 -10.11
N VAL A 43 7.99 2.82 -10.48
CA VAL A 43 8.81 3.85 -11.16
C VAL A 43 8.20 4.24 -12.50
N ARG A 44 7.63 3.27 -13.24
CA ARG A 44 6.96 3.55 -14.52
C ARG A 44 5.57 4.15 -14.33
N HIS A 45 4.88 3.79 -13.25
CA HIS A 45 3.48 4.12 -13.02
C HIS A 45 3.20 4.52 -11.55
N PRO A 46 3.74 5.66 -11.08
CA PRO A 46 3.66 6.04 -9.67
C PRO A 46 2.25 6.40 -9.20
N LEU A 47 1.32 6.64 -10.13
CA LEU A 47 -0.07 7.06 -9.86
C LEU A 47 -1.11 5.98 -10.19
N GLN A 48 -0.69 4.75 -10.52
CA GLN A 48 -1.61 3.66 -10.85
C GLN A 48 -2.14 2.96 -9.59
N PHE A 49 -3.40 2.55 -9.66
CA PHE A 49 -4.08 1.76 -8.65
C PHE A 49 -3.65 0.28 -8.70
N ALA A 50 -3.94 -0.46 -7.64
CA ALA A 50 -3.62 -1.89 -7.51
C ALA A 50 -4.14 -2.78 -8.65
N GLY A 51 -5.17 -2.35 -9.37
CA GLY A 51 -5.57 -2.97 -10.63
C GLY A 51 -5.80 -4.49 -10.51
N ARG A 52 -5.30 -5.27 -11.49
CA ARG A 52 -5.42 -6.74 -11.54
C ARG A 52 -4.16 -7.49 -11.04
N GLN A 53 -3.15 -6.78 -10.55
CA GLN A 53 -1.92 -7.41 -10.08
C GLN A 53 -2.12 -8.02 -8.68
N SER A 54 -1.50 -9.17 -8.46
CA SER A 54 -1.54 -9.88 -7.18
C SER A 54 -0.56 -9.24 -6.20
N TRP A 55 -0.89 -8.03 -5.72
CA TRP A 55 -0.14 -7.39 -4.65
C TRP A 55 -0.36 -8.16 -3.36
N THR A 56 0.73 -8.57 -2.71
CA THR A 56 0.68 -9.38 -1.49
C THR A 56 1.23 -8.61 -0.30
N GLU A 57 0.81 -8.98 0.90
CA GLU A 57 1.32 -8.40 2.15
C GLU A 57 2.85 -8.52 2.26
N ARG A 58 3.46 -9.51 1.59
CA ARG A 58 4.91 -9.66 1.50
C ARG A 58 5.60 -8.41 0.95
N MET A 59 5.00 -7.71 0.00
CA MET A 59 5.59 -6.50 -0.59
C MET A 59 5.64 -5.34 0.40
N VAL A 60 4.65 -5.22 1.29
CA VAL A 60 4.68 -4.24 2.40
C VAL A 60 5.85 -4.56 3.32
N TRP A 61 6.01 -5.83 3.69
CA TRP A 61 7.13 -6.26 4.54
C TRP A 61 8.48 -6.05 3.85
N SER A 62 8.61 -6.37 2.55
CA SER A 62 9.84 -6.14 1.79
C SER A 62 10.20 -4.65 1.71
N ASN A 63 9.22 -3.76 1.50
CA ASN A 63 9.45 -2.32 1.50
C ASN A 63 9.78 -1.78 2.89
N ALA A 64 9.14 -2.31 3.94
CA ALA A 64 9.44 -1.95 5.31
C ALA A 64 10.87 -2.38 5.72
N LEU A 65 11.29 -3.60 5.34
CA LEU A 65 12.64 -4.10 5.53
C LEU A 65 13.65 -3.27 4.74
N LEU A 66 13.35 -2.93 3.49
CA LEU A 66 14.20 -2.08 2.65
C LEU A 66 14.36 -0.68 3.27
N ALA A 67 13.26 -0.05 3.69
CA ALA A 67 13.27 1.25 4.36
C ALA A 67 14.05 1.21 5.67
N GLY A 68 13.84 0.19 6.51
CA GLY A 68 14.58 -0.01 7.74
C GLY A 68 16.08 -0.21 7.49
N GLY A 69 16.44 -1.04 6.52
CA GLY A 69 17.83 -1.29 6.13
C GLY A 69 18.52 -0.03 5.61
N ILE A 70 17.86 0.73 4.72
CA ILE A 70 18.37 2.02 4.24
C ILE A 70 18.56 2.97 5.42
N ARG A 71 17.58 3.07 6.34
CA ARG A 71 17.68 3.94 7.52
C ARG A 71 18.86 3.58 8.42
N VAL A 72 19.11 2.29 8.65
CA VAL A 72 20.26 1.77 9.40
C VAL A 72 21.58 2.12 8.72
N ILE A 73 21.67 1.92 7.40
CA ILE A 73 22.88 2.28 6.63
C ILE A 73 23.16 3.77 6.77
N ILE A 74 22.13 4.61 6.58
CA ILE A 74 22.25 6.07 6.71
C ILE A 74 22.76 6.44 8.10
N LEU A 75 22.14 5.90 9.16
CA LEU A 75 22.54 6.21 10.53
C LEU A 75 23.97 5.73 10.83
N THR A 76 24.36 4.58 10.30
CA THR A 76 25.72 4.05 10.43
C THR A 76 26.74 4.98 9.77
N VAL A 77 26.44 5.50 8.57
CA VAL A 77 27.32 6.43 7.85
C VAL A 77 27.41 7.79 8.54
N MET A 78 26.30 8.29 9.08
CA MET A 78 26.22 9.63 9.70
C MET A 78 26.73 9.66 11.15
N SER A 79 26.52 8.58 11.91
CA SER A 79 26.73 8.56 13.36
C SER A 79 27.64 7.43 13.83
N GLY A 80 28.16 6.60 12.93
CA GLY A 80 28.99 5.44 13.26
C GLY A 80 28.17 4.22 13.71
N PHE A 81 28.85 3.10 13.93
CA PHE A 81 28.20 1.83 14.27
C PHE A 81 27.83 1.75 15.76
N HIS A 82 26.53 1.75 16.05
CA HIS A 82 25.97 1.64 17.39
C HIS A 82 24.87 0.58 17.41
N PHE A 83 25.20 -0.67 17.75
CA PHE A 83 24.28 -1.80 17.56
C PHE A 83 22.88 -1.60 18.14
N LEU A 84 22.77 -1.15 19.40
CA LEU A 84 21.46 -0.92 20.04
C LEU A 84 20.67 0.20 19.33
N LEU A 85 21.32 1.31 18.99
CA LEU A 85 20.69 2.42 18.27
C LEU A 85 20.17 1.99 16.89
N LEU A 86 20.99 1.23 16.16
CA LEU A 86 20.67 0.71 14.83
C LEU A 86 19.51 -0.29 14.91
N LEU A 87 19.52 -1.19 15.89
CA LEU A 87 18.45 -2.15 16.13
C LEU A 87 17.14 -1.43 16.48
N THR A 88 17.17 -0.47 17.41
CA THR A 88 15.99 0.33 17.78
C THR A 88 15.45 1.09 16.57
N THR A 89 16.31 1.70 15.77
CA THR A 89 15.91 2.42 14.56
C THR A 89 15.26 1.49 13.53
N PHE A 90 15.81 0.29 13.35
CA PHE A 90 15.27 -0.71 12.45
C PHE A 90 13.88 -1.20 12.89
N VAL A 91 13.76 -1.61 14.16
CA VAL A 91 12.51 -2.08 14.75
C VAL A 91 11.45 -0.99 14.72
N ASN A 92 11.80 0.24 15.08
CA ASN A 92 10.89 1.38 15.00
C ASN A 92 10.42 1.59 13.56
N THR A 93 11.31 1.54 12.56
CA THR A 93 10.92 1.71 11.15
C THR A 93 9.94 0.62 10.69
N LEU A 94 10.16 -0.63 11.10
CA LEU A 94 9.22 -1.73 10.82
C LEU A 94 7.87 -1.53 11.52
N PHE A 95 7.89 -1.14 12.79
CA PHE A 95 6.67 -0.88 13.55
C PHE A 95 5.88 0.29 12.96
N LEU A 96 6.57 1.38 12.59
CA LEU A 96 5.99 2.52 11.88
C LEU A 96 5.31 2.08 10.59
N ALA A 97 5.98 1.26 9.78
CA ALA A 97 5.40 0.73 8.55
C ALA A 97 4.12 -0.05 8.84
N PHE A 98 4.16 -0.96 9.80
CA PHE A 98 2.99 -1.75 10.18
C PHE A 98 1.84 -0.87 10.65
N LEU A 99 2.10 0.04 11.58
CA LEU A 99 1.10 0.95 12.13
C LEU A 99 0.48 1.79 11.02
N PHE A 100 1.31 2.34 10.13
CA PHE A 100 0.84 3.23 9.08
C PHE A 100 0.03 2.51 8.00
N PHE A 101 0.39 1.29 7.60
CA PHE A 101 -0.37 0.55 6.57
C PHE A 101 -1.61 -0.14 7.12
N TYR A 102 -1.52 -0.77 8.28
CA TYR A 102 -2.64 -1.53 8.86
C TYR A 102 -3.53 -0.67 9.76
N GLY A 103 -2.94 0.20 10.56
CA GLY A 103 -3.68 1.09 11.45
C GLY A 103 -4.47 2.15 10.67
N MET A 104 -3.85 2.80 9.68
CA MET A 104 -4.54 3.82 8.89
C MET A 104 -5.70 3.23 8.08
N THR A 105 -5.53 2.07 7.46
CA THR A 105 -6.63 1.40 6.71
C THR A 105 -7.83 1.11 7.61
N TRP A 106 -7.56 0.63 8.82
CA TRP A 106 -8.60 0.33 9.80
C TRP A 106 -9.33 1.58 10.30
N VAL A 107 -8.60 2.63 10.68
CA VAL A 107 -9.21 3.91 11.13
C VAL A 107 -10.01 4.56 9.99
N THR A 108 -9.48 4.56 8.77
CA THR A 108 -10.18 5.12 7.60
C THR A 108 -11.50 4.39 7.36
N ASP A 109 -11.48 3.06 7.35
CA ASP A 109 -12.69 2.25 7.17
C ASP A 109 -13.71 2.50 8.29
N TRP A 110 -13.24 2.60 9.54
CA TRP A 110 -14.09 2.93 10.69
C TRP A 110 -14.77 4.30 10.56
N VAL A 111 -14.03 5.34 10.14
CA VAL A 111 -14.61 6.68 9.93
C VAL A 111 -15.64 6.67 8.81
N ILE A 112 -15.36 5.98 7.70
CA ILE A 112 -16.31 5.86 6.58
C ILE A 112 -17.56 5.10 7.02
N GLY A 113 -17.41 4.03 7.79
CA GLY A 113 -18.52 3.26 8.35
C GLY A 113 -19.40 4.08 9.31
N ARG A 114 -18.84 5.10 9.97
CA ARG A 114 -19.58 6.02 10.85
C ARG A 114 -20.20 7.22 10.14
N THR A 115 -19.59 7.68 9.04
CA THR A 115 -20.00 8.90 8.33
C THR A 115 -20.86 8.62 7.09
N GLY A 116 -20.86 7.38 6.58
CA GLY A 116 -21.61 6.98 5.40
C GLY A 116 -23.08 6.61 5.68
N SER A 117 -24.02 7.28 5.00
CA SER A 117 -25.46 6.97 5.06
C SER A 117 -25.87 5.72 4.25
N HIS A 118 -24.93 5.10 3.53
CA HIS A 118 -25.17 3.91 2.71
C HIS A 118 -24.23 2.78 3.10
N ARG A 119 -24.79 1.77 3.80
CA ARG A 119 -24.15 0.50 4.16
C ARG A 119 -23.85 -0.36 2.91
N ARG A 120 -22.96 0.09 2.03
CA ARG A 120 -22.24 -0.86 1.18
C ARG A 120 -21.17 -1.47 2.10
N TYR A 121 -21.21 -2.79 2.25
CA TYR A 121 -20.13 -3.54 2.89
C TYR A 121 -18.90 -3.40 2.00
N PHE A 122 -18.12 -2.35 2.23
CA PHE A 122 -16.81 -2.21 1.61
C PHE A 122 -15.87 -3.15 2.33
N SER A 123 -15.12 -3.94 1.57
CA SER A 123 -14.12 -4.83 2.15
C SER A 123 -12.87 -4.00 2.45
N VAL A 124 -12.46 -3.95 3.72
CA VAL A 124 -11.13 -3.43 4.16
C VAL A 124 -10.00 -3.97 3.27
N THR A 125 -10.19 -5.15 2.69
CA THR A 125 -9.28 -5.81 1.75
C THR A 125 -8.97 -4.98 0.50
N ASP A 126 -9.92 -4.20 -0.02
CA ASP A 126 -9.72 -3.41 -1.24
C ASP A 126 -8.86 -2.17 -0.96
N LEU A 127 -9.15 -1.45 0.14
CA LEU A 127 -8.30 -0.36 0.59
C LEU A 127 -6.91 -0.87 0.98
N ARG A 128 -6.82 -2.04 1.63
CA ARG A 128 -5.55 -2.67 1.98
C ARG A 128 -4.71 -2.94 0.73
N ARG A 129 -5.29 -3.42 -0.37
CA ARG A 129 -4.56 -3.64 -1.63
C ARG A 129 -3.97 -2.35 -2.19
N GLU A 130 -4.74 -1.26 -2.18
CA GLU A 130 -4.21 0.04 -2.61
C GLU A 130 -3.08 0.52 -1.69
N MET A 131 -3.19 0.30 -0.38
CA MET A 131 -2.14 0.65 0.57
C MET A 131 -0.88 -0.23 0.43
N ILE A 132 -1.00 -1.48 -0.03
CA ILE A 132 0.16 -2.31 -0.39
C ILE A 132 0.93 -1.67 -1.56
N VAL A 133 0.23 -1.16 -2.58
CA VAL A 133 0.88 -0.43 -3.68
C VAL A 133 1.53 0.84 -3.18
N LEU A 134 0.88 1.56 -2.27
CA LEU A 134 1.44 2.77 -1.68
C LEU A 134 2.59 2.49 -0.70
N SER A 135 2.93 1.23 -0.41
CA SER A 135 3.97 0.92 0.58
C SER A 135 5.37 1.40 0.22
N GLY A 136 5.69 1.54 -1.07
CA GLY A 136 6.96 2.08 -1.57
C GLY A 136 7.19 3.53 -1.16
N TRP A 137 6.14 4.28 -0.82
CA TRP A 137 6.29 5.64 -0.29
C TRP A 137 7.09 5.69 1.00
N ILE A 138 7.13 4.61 1.81
CA ILE A 138 7.95 4.59 3.02
C ILE A 138 9.45 4.57 2.69
N VAL A 139 9.83 3.90 1.60
CA VAL A 139 11.21 3.88 1.10
C VAL A 139 11.57 5.25 0.54
N LEU A 140 10.65 5.87 -0.23
CA LEU A 140 10.84 7.25 -0.71
C LEU A 140 10.95 8.25 0.45
N TYR A 141 10.15 8.10 1.49
CA TYR A 141 10.22 8.93 2.69
C TYR A 141 11.60 8.81 3.38
N VAL A 142 12.12 7.58 3.56
CA VAL A 142 13.46 7.38 4.12
C VAL A 142 14.54 7.97 3.21
N LEU A 143 14.44 7.82 1.89
CA LEU A 143 15.40 8.42 0.97
C LEU A 143 15.34 9.95 0.99
N LEU A 144 14.16 10.54 0.99
CA LEU A 144 13.98 12.00 1.03
C LEU A 144 14.37 12.61 2.39
N SER A 145 14.41 11.79 3.44
CA SER A 145 14.94 12.21 4.74
C SER A 145 16.44 12.54 4.71
N LEU A 146 17.16 12.15 3.65
CA LEU A 146 18.54 12.54 3.39
C LEU A 146 18.70 13.99 2.96
N VAL A 147 17.63 14.63 2.48
CA VAL A 147 17.67 16.03 2.07
C VAL A 147 17.63 16.90 3.33
N PRO A 148 18.70 17.66 3.65
CA PRO A 148 18.88 18.29 4.96
C PRO A 148 17.90 19.45 5.26
N PHE A 149 17.01 19.79 4.34
CA PHE A 149 16.13 20.96 4.45
C PHE A 149 14.73 20.66 5.02
N GLY A 150 14.45 19.45 5.50
CA GLY A 150 13.15 19.04 6.06
C GLY A 150 11.99 19.00 5.05
N PHE A 151 12.09 19.76 3.96
CA PHE A 151 11.12 19.87 2.88
C PHE A 151 10.87 18.52 2.19
N GLY A 152 11.91 17.68 2.04
CA GLY A 152 11.77 16.35 1.43
C GLY A 152 10.81 15.44 2.18
N GLN A 153 10.83 15.46 3.52
CA GLN A 153 9.93 14.66 4.35
C GLN A 153 8.49 15.17 4.26
N LEU A 154 8.31 16.50 4.27
CA LEU A 154 7.00 17.13 4.10
C LEU A 154 6.39 16.79 2.73
N VAL A 155 7.18 16.88 1.65
CA VAL A 155 6.74 16.53 0.30
C VAL A 155 6.36 15.06 0.19
N ALA A 156 7.15 14.15 0.79
CA ALA A 156 6.83 12.73 0.82
C ALA A 156 5.50 12.45 1.54
N LEU A 157 5.28 13.11 2.67
CA LEU A 157 4.08 12.94 3.48
C LEU A 157 2.83 13.52 2.79
N LEU A 158 2.95 14.70 2.18
CA LEU A 158 1.88 15.32 1.39
C LEU A 158 1.55 14.51 0.14
N GLY A 159 2.58 14.01 -0.56
CA GLY A 159 2.41 13.14 -1.73
C GLY A 159 1.68 11.84 -1.38
N PHE A 160 2.10 11.20 -0.29
CA PHE A 160 1.42 10.02 0.22
C PHE A 160 -0.02 10.33 0.67
N PHE A 161 -0.26 11.45 1.37
CA PHE A 161 -1.60 11.88 1.76
C PHE A 161 -2.54 12.06 0.56
N ALA A 162 -2.07 12.76 -0.47
CA ALA A 162 -2.85 12.97 -1.70
C ALA A 162 -3.19 11.64 -2.39
N MET A 163 -2.25 10.70 -2.41
CA MET A 163 -2.46 9.36 -2.99
C MET A 163 -3.42 8.51 -2.15
N ALA A 164 -3.28 8.53 -0.83
CA ALA A 164 -4.18 7.85 0.10
C ALA A 164 -5.62 8.41 -0.02
N LEU A 165 -5.76 9.74 -0.04
CA LEU A 165 -7.03 10.43 -0.23
C LEU A 165 -7.70 10.03 -1.54
N ARG A 166 -6.93 10.04 -2.63
CA ARG A 166 -7.38 9.57 -3.93
C ARG A 166 -7.83 8.10 -3.84
N ALA A 167 -7.03 7.21 -3.27
CA ALA A 167 -7.38 5.80 -3.12
C ALA A 167 -8.70 5.62 -2.35
N VAL A 168 -8.87 6.32 -1.23
CA VAL A 168 -10.10 6.29 -0.43
C VAL A 168 -11.31 6.77 -1.25
N HIS A 169 -11.19 7.89 -1.95
CA HIS A 169 -12.25 8.42 -2.80
C HIS A 169 -12.68 7.41 -3.88
N TYR A 170 -11.72 6.78 -4.57
CA TYR A 170 -12.00 5.86 -5.67
C TYR A 170 -12.51 4.48 -5.20
N VAL A 171 -11.95 3.92 -4.13
CA VAL A 171 -12.34 2.60 -3.59
C VAL A 171 -13.75 2.67 -2.99
N TYR A 172 -14.01 3.66 -2.14
CA TYR A 172 -15.30 3.80 -1.45
C TYR A 172 -16.35 4.56 -2.26
N ARG A 173 -15.95 5.23 -3.34
CA ARG A 173 -16.82 6.05 -4.20
C ARG A 173 -17.64 7.08 -3.40
N ILE A 174 -17.00 7.71 -2.42
CA ILE A 174 -17.58 8.71 -1.52
C ILE A 174 -17.17 10.14 -1.95
N PRO A 175 -17.89 11.20 -1.57
CA PRO A 175 -17.47 12.57 -1.86
C PRO A 175 -16.06 12.89 -1.32
N TRP A 176 -15.34 13.77 -2.01
CA TRP A 176 -13.98 14.18 -1.62
C TRP A 176 -13.87 14.68 -0.17
N GLY A 177 -14.88 15.40 0.34
CA GLY A 177 -14.89 15.85 1.73
C GLY A 177 -14.91 14.70 2.74
N GLN A 178 -15.67 13.64 2.49
CA GLN A 178 -15.70 12.46 3.36
C GLN A 178 -14.40 11.66 3.25
N ALA A 179 -13.86 11.53 2.04
CA ALA A 179 -12.56 10.90 1.83
C ALA A 179 -11.44 11.68 2.55
N LEU A 180 -11.51 13.02 2.54
CA LEU A 180 -10.57 13.90 3.23
C LEU A 180 -10.63 13.68 4.74
N LEU A 181 -11.83 13.69 5.31
CA LEU A 181 -12.04 13.46 6.73
C LEU A 181 -11.53 12.08 7.16
N ALA A 182 -11.84 11.02 6.41
CA ALA A 182 -11.39 9.67 6.72
C ALA A 182 -9.86 9.51 6.63
N THR A 183 -9.26 10.04 5.56
CA THR A 183 -7.80 9.98 5.36
C THR A 183 -7.06 10.81 6.41
N ALA A 184 -7.56 12.01 6.72
CA ALA A 184 -6.98 12.88 7.74
C ALA A 184 -7.10 12.25 9.13
N ALA A 185 -8.26 11.68 9.48
CA ALA A 185 -8.43 10.95 10.73
C ALA A 185 -7.44 9.78 10.83
N GLY A 186 -7.30 8.98 9.77
CA GLY A 186 -6.31 7.91 9.70
C GLY A 186 -4.89 8.40 9.95
N MET A 187 -4.44 9.45 9.25
CA MET A 187 -3.11 10.02 9.44
C MET A 187 -2.89 10.62 10.83
N ILE A 188 -3.83 11.44 11.31
CA ILE A 188 -3.72 12.10 12.62
C ILE A 188 -3.68 11.05 13.73
N SER A 189 -4.51 10.01 13.65
CA SER A 189 -4.46 8.90 14.60
C SER A 189 -3.10 8.21 14.61
N MET A 190 -2.49 7.97 13.44
CA MET A 190 -1.14 7.40 13.40
C MET A 190 -0.13 8.32 14.06
N VAL A 191 -0.10 9.61 13.69
CA VAL A 191 0.82 10.60 14.29
C VAL A 191 0.63 10.68 15.81
N ALA A 192 -0.60 10.69 16.31
CA ALA A 192 -0.90 10.70 17.74
C ALA A 192 -0.37 9.45 18.44
N ILE A 193 -0.56 8.26 17.86
CA ILE A 193 -0.03 7.01 18.40
C ILE A 193 1.50 7.05 18.46
N LEU A 194 2.15 7.56 17.42
CA LEU A 194 3.62 7.69 17.40
C LEU A 194 4.13 8.66 18.44
N TYR A 195 3.45 9.79 18.62
CA TYR A 195 3.78 10.75 19.66
C TYR A 195 3.67 10.12 21.05
N ILE A 196 2.59 9.36 21.31
CA ILE A 196 2.41 8.63 22.57
C ILE A 196 3.57 7.65 22.81
N PHE A 197 3.93 6.85 21.81
CA PHE A 197 5.03 5.89 21.92
C PHE A 197 6.42 6.53 22.07
N GLN A 198 6.61 7.75 21.58
CA GLN A 198 7.86 8.50 21.78
C GLN A 198 7.92 9.22 23.13
N SER A 199 6.76 9.49 23.74
CA SER A 199 6.65 10.18 25.03
C SER A 199 6.64 9.26 26.26
N LEU A 200 6.56 7.94 26.04
CA LEU A 200 6.63 6.88 27.05
C LEU A 200 8.06 6.31 27.13
#